data_AF-A0A947DXU0-F1
#
_entry.id   AF-A0A947DXU0-F1
#
_cell.length_a   1.000
_cell.length_b   1.000
_cell.length_c   1.000
_cell.angle_alpha   90.00
_cell.angle_beta   90.00
_cell.angle_gamma   90.00
#
_symmetry.space_group_name_H-M   'P 1'
#
loop_
_entity.id
_entity.type
_entity.pdbx_description
1 polymer ?
#
loop_
_entity_poly.entity_id
_entity_poly.type
_entity_poly.pdbx_seq_one_letter_code
_entity_poly.pdbx_strand_id
1 'polypeptide(L)'
;MMAVAGVCHNRHEHHGGQAEPQATADPARCASEPTEQTLKVDIRIWRKLGYLIDGQSFAWQWSRGGEVTANIGVSVSNDFIRLGYAVQGTDASQTIQTTMTPCRYGGARTWFQCPVCCGRATVLFMRAGRFACRQCQRVSYTSQSGSAHDRANFRYHQLDALIKAGKPKWQRSATFERLEDRFERVNEQVNRSLMTLIQRLQAGR
;
A
#
# COMPACT_ATOMS: atom_id res chain seq x y z
N MET A 1 -14.85 38.09 -3.59
CA MET A 1 -15.80 37.39 -4.48
C MET A 1 -15.09 37.30 -5.82
N MET A 2 -14.79 36.15 -6.43
CA MET A 2 -15.52 34.88 -6.54
C MET A 2 -14.53 33.70 -6.54
N ALA A 3 -14.89 32.59 -5.89
CA ALA A 3 -14.19 31.32 -6.02
C ALA A 3 -14.69 30.61 -7.30
N VAL A 4 -13.78 30.32 -8.23
CA VAL A 4 -14.09 29.54 -9.43
C VAL A 4 -13.97 28.06 -9.04
N ALA A 5 -15.11 27.40 -8.89
CA ALA A 5 -15.19 25.96 -8.70
C ALA A 5 -14.73 25.26 -9.99
N GLY A 6 -13.61 24.53 -9.93
CA GLY A 6 -13.18 23.63 -10.99
C GLY A 6 -14.12 22.44 -11.09
N VAL A 7 -15.10 22.52 -11.99
CA VAL A 7 -16.06 21.45 -12.28
C VAL A 7 -15.36 20.35 -13.07
N CYS A 8 -15.32 19.13 -12.50
CA CYS A 8 -14.94 17.92 -13.22
C CYS A 8 -16.08 17.54 -14.18
N HIS A 9 -15.99 17.97 -15.44
CA HIS A 9 -16.94 17.57 -16.48
C HIS A 9 -16.66 16.12 -16.89
N ASN A 10 -17.65 15.26 -16.70
CA ASN A 10 -17.75 13.92 -17.24
C ASN A 10 -18.74 13.97 -18.41
N ARG A 11 -18.32 13.65 -19.63
CA ARG A 11 -19.24 13.40 -20.75
C ARG A 11 -18.58 12.47 -21.75
N HIS A 12 -19.18 11.30 -21.98
CA HIS A 12 -19.48 10.84 -23.33
C HIS A 12 -20.63 9.83 -23.29
N GLU A 13 -21.57 10.05 -24.19
CA GLU A 13 -22.89 9.43 -24.29
C GLU A 13 -22.86 8.06 -24.98
N HIS A 14 -23.97 7.34 -24.79
CA HIS A 14 -24.28 6.00 -25.24
C HIS A 14 -24.52 5.88 -26.76
N HIS A 15 -24.15 4.73 -27.33
CA HIS A 15 -24.90 4.10 -28.43
C HIS A 15 -24.99 2.59 -28.20
N GLY A 16 -26.21 2.06 -28.32
CA GLY A 16 -26.53 0.65 -28.10
C GLY A 16 -26.23 -0.24 -29.31
N GLY A 17 -25.94 -1.50 -29.01
CA GLY A 17 -25.86 -2.61 -29.96
C GLY A 17 -25.87 -3.92 -29.17
N GLN A 18 -26.91 -4.73 -29.35
CA GLN A 18 -27.15 -6.00 -28.66
C GLN A 18 -26.16 -7.08 -29.10
N ALA A 19 -25.54 -7.80 -28.15
CA ALA A 19 -25.14 -9.21 -28.26
C ALA A 19 -24.54 -9.71 -26.92
N GLU A 20 -25.23 -10.63 -26.26
CA GLU A 20 -24.68 -11.61 -25.31
C GLU A 20 -24.94 -13.00 -25.91
N PRO A 21 -24.30 -14.11 -25.48
CA PRO A 21 -23.25 -14.24 -24.45
C PRO A 21 -22.08 -15.16 -24.85
N GLN A 22 -20.93 -15.04 -24.18
CA GLN A 22 -20.16 -16.17 -23.65
C GLN A 22 -18.96 -15.68 -22.84
N ALA A 23 -19.15 -15.71 -21.52
CA ALA A 23 -18.12 -15.50 -20.53
C ALA A 23 -17.16 -16.71 -20.53
N THR A 24 -15.97 -16.55 -21.11
CA THR A 24 -14.79 -17.32 -20.69
C THR A 24 -14.06 -16.49 -19.64
N ALA A 25 -14.22 -16.86 -18.37
CA ALA A 25 -13.48 -16.31 -17.26
C ALA A 25 -12.00 -16.67 -17.42
N ASP A 26 -11.17 -15.66 -17.70
CA ASP A 26 -9.71 -15.76 -17.76
C ASP A 26 -9.14 -15.78 -16.32
N PRO A 27 -8.53 -16.87 -15.82
CA PRO A 27 -8.21 -17.05 -14.40
C PRO A 27 -6.94 -16.32 -13.93
N ALA A 28 -6.36 -15.42 -14.73
CA ALA A 28 -5.08 -14.78 -14.43
C ALA A 28 -5.22 -13.28 -14.13
N ARG A 29 -5.61 -12.88 -12.90
CA ARG A 29 -5.37 -11.52 -12.33
C ARG A 29 -5.83 -11.37 -10.87
N CYS A 30 -5.32 -12.20 -9.95
CA CYS A 30 -5.54 -12.00 -8.50
C CYS A 30 -4.30 -11.55 -7.70
N ALA A 31 -3.16 -11.27 -8.35
CA ALA A 31 -2.01 -10.70 -7.66
C ALA A 31 -2.21 -9.19 -7.44
N SER A 32 -2.82 -8.80 -6.32
CA SER A 32 -2.69 -7.44 -5.80
C SER A 32 -1.31 -7.31 -5.14
N GLU A 33 -0.48 -6.40 -5.64
CA GLU A 33 0.83 -6.15 -5.04
C GLU A 33 0.68 -5.68 -3.59
N PRO A 34 1.50 -6.19 -2.65
CA PRO A 34 1.42 -5.78 -1.27
C PRO A 34 1.87 -4.32 -1.08
N THR A 35 1.19 -3.57 -0.20
CA THR A 35 1.49 -2.15 0.13
C THR A 35 2.95 -1.81 0.49
N GLU A 36 3.75 -2.80 0.85
CA GLU A 36 5.18 -2.64 1.21
C GLU A 36 6.10 -2.67 0.00
N GLN A 37 5.65 -3.25 -1.12
CA GLN A 37 6.41 -3.38 -2.35
C GLN A 37 6.03 -2.32 -3.40
N THR A 38 4.98 -1.55 -3.15
CA THR A 38 4.51 -0.47 -4.03
C THR A 38 5.05 0.89 -3.59
N LEU A 39 5.53 1.69 -4.55
CA LEU A 39 5.93 3.09 -4.29
C LEU A 39 4.73 3.87 -3.76
N LYS A 40 4.92 4.60 -2.66
CA LYS A 40 3.84 5.31 -1.96
C LYS A 40 4.29 6.62 -1.36
N VAL A 41 3.40 7.60 -1.37
CA VAL A 41 3.59 8.90 -0.71
C VAL A 41 2.64 9.01 0.47
N ASP A 42 3.14 9.52 1.60
CA ASP A 42 2.38 9.68 2.84
C ASP A 42 2.47 11.12 3.35
N ILE A 43 1.35 11.83 3.28
CA ILE A 43 1.27 13.25 3.66
C ILE A 43 1.56 13.48 5.14
N ARG A 44 1.36 12.45 5.99
CA ARG A 44 1.63 12.54 7.42
C ARG A 44 3.13 12.60 7.69
N ILE A 45 3.92 11.89 6.90
CA ILE A 45 5.38 11.92 7.01
C ILE A 45 5.89 13.30 6.61
N TRP A 46 5.46 13.81 5.46
CA TRP A 46 5.85 15.15 4.99
C TRP A 46 5.44 16.26 5.95
N ARG A 47 4.25 16.15 6.55
CA ARG A 47 3.84 17.07 7.63
C ARG A 47 4.77 16.98 8.84
N LYS A 48 5.08 15.77 9.31
CA LYS A 48 5.94 15.56 10.48
C LYS A 48 7.35 16.12 10.25
N LEU A 49 7.84 16.03 9.01
CA LEU A 49 9.13 16.57 8.59
C LEU A 49 9.10 18.08 8.24
N GLY A 50 7.93 18.73 8.27
CA GLY A 50 7.80 20.15 7.97
C GLY A 50 7.94 20.51 6.49
N TYR A 51 7.70 19.57 5.57
CA TYR A 51 7.85 19.80 4.12
C TYR A 51 6.59 20.35 3.43
N LEU A 52 5.49 20.51 4.16
CA LEU A 52 4.23 21.02 3.63
C LEU A 52 4.13 22.53 3.78
N ILE A 53 5.14 23.25 3.28
CA ILE A 53 5.17 24.72 3.26
C ILE A 53 4.79 25.18 1.85
N ASP A 54 3.91 26.16 1.74
CA ASP A 54 3.47 26.72 0.46
C ASP A 54 4.66 27.24 -0.36
N GLY A 55 4.70 26.90 -1.65
CA GLY A 55 5.81 27.23 -2.55
C GLY A 55 7.06 26.36 -2.40
N GLN A 56 7.11 25.47 -1.40
CA GLN A 56 8.26 24.58 -1.21
C GLN A 56 8.29 23.49 -2.28
N SER A 57 9.48 23.17 -2.77
CA SER A 57 9.72 21.98 -3.59
C SER A 57 10.83 21.12 -2.97
N PHE A 58 10.64 19.80 -2.99
CA PHE A 58 11.60 18.84 -2.46
C PHE A 58 11.59 17.54 -3.25
N ALA A 59 12.68 16.77 -3.17
CA ALA A 59 12.73 15.41 -3.71
C ALA A 59 12.33 14.41 -2.63
N TRP A 60 11.56 13.39 -3.02
CA TRP A 60 11.22 12.25 -2.17
C TRP A 60 11.76 10.98 -2.80
N GLN A 61 12.47 10.17 -2.01
CA GLN A 61 13.16 8.97 -2.49
C GLN A 61 12.71 7.74 -1.72
N TRP A 62 12.66 6.60 -2.40
CA TRP A 62 12.49 5.29 -1.78
C TRP A 62 13.76 4.49 -1.94
N SER A 63 14.19 3.84 -0.85
CA SER A 63 15.31 2.91 -0.87
C SER A 63 14.86 1.51 -0.42
N ARG A 64 15.44 0.48 -1.03
CA ARG A 64 15.27 -0.93 -0.64
C ARG A 64 16.65 -1.55 -0.50
N GLY A 65 16.98 -2.03 0.70
CA GLY A 65 18.28 -2.69 0.95
C GLY A 65 19.51 -1.78 0.76
N GLY A 66 19.33 -0.45 0.82
CA GLY A 66 20.41 0.52 0.62
C GLY A 66 20.48 1.12 -0.80
N GLU A 67 19.78 0.54 -1.76
CA GLU A 67 19.71 1.09 -3.13
C GLU A 67 18.45 1.95 -3.33
N VAL A 68 18.62 3.11 -3.98
CA VAL A 68 17.51 3.99 -4.34
C VAL A 68 16.71 3.36 -5.47
N THR A 69 15.46 3.01 -5.19
CA THR A 69 14.57 2.32 -6.13
C THR A 69 13.83 3.30 -7.04
N ALA A 70 13.54 4.50 -6.55
CA ALA A 70 12.93 5.58 -7.33
C ALA A 70 13.05 6.92 -6.59
N ASN A 71 12.92 8.02 -7.33
CA ASN A 71 12.73 9.36 -6.79
C ASN A 71 11.48 10.01 -7.40
N ILE A 72 10.93 11.00 -6.70
CA ILE A 72 9.93 11.92 -7.24
C ILE A 72 10.29 13.35 -6.82
N GLY A 73 9.97 14.30 -7.68
CA GLY A 73 9.86 15.71 -7.31
C GLY A 73 8.48 15.99 -6.71
N VAL A 74 8.45 16.79 -5.65
CA VAL A 74 7.22 17.24 -4.99
C VAL A 74 7.25 18.75 -4.93
N SER A 75 6.21 19.39 -5.45
CA SER A 75 5.99 20.84 -5.31
C SER A 75 4.69 21.07 -4.56
N VAL A 76 4.77 21.82 -3.48
CA VAL A 76 3.66 22.06 -2.55
C VAL A 76 3.04 23.41 -2.83
N SER A 77 1.71 23.42 -2.91
CA SER A 77 0.87 24.62 -2.88
C SER A 77 -0.19 24.45 -1.79
N ASN A 78 -0.85 25.54 -1.40
CA ASN A 78 -1.88 25.50 -0.35
C ASN A 78 -3.00 24.46 -0.61
N ASP A 79 -3.49 24.40 -1.85
CA ASP A 79 -4.66 23.58 -2.22
C ASP A 79 -4.30 22.30 -2.99
N PHE A 80 -3.05 22.15 -3.42
CA PHE A 80 -2.62 20.97 -4.17
C PHE A 80 -1.13 20.71 -4.04
N ILE A 81 -0.75 19.47 -4.33
CA ILE A 81 0.64 19.03 -4.45
C ILE A 81 0.83 18.49 -5.86
N ARG A 82 1.89 18.95 -6.53
CA ARG A 82 2.32 18.41 -7.82
C ARG A 82 3.44 17.40 -7.61
N LEU A 83 3.27 16.21 -8.15
CA LEU A 83 4.29 15.16 -8.20
C LEU A 83 4.89 15.11 -9.60
N GLY A 84 6.21 15.16 -9.72
CA GLY A 84 6.95 14.88 -10.96
C GLY A 84 7.74 13.58 -10.82
N TYR A 85 7.60 12.67 -11.78
CA TYR A 85 8.22 11.34 -11.72
C TYR A 85 8.33 10.72 -13.11
N ALA A 86 9.23 9.75 -13.30
CA ALA A 86 9.35 9.03 -14.56
C ALA A 86 8.58 7.70 -14.52
N VAL A 87 7.89 7.37 -15.61
CA VAL A 87 7.25 6.07 -15.84
C VAL A 87 7.87 5.46 -17.10
N GLN A 88 8.54 4.31 -16.96
CA GLN A 88 9.21 3.62 -18.09
C GLN A 88 10.14 4.55 -18.90
N GLY A 89 10.86 5.46 -18.22
CA GLY A 89 11.79 6.39 -18.85
C GLY A 89 11.15 7.65 -19.46
N THR A 90 9.83 7.81 -19.35
CA THR A 90 9.13 9.03 -19.78
C THR A 90 8.73 9.87 -18.57
N ASP A 91 9.01 11.17 -18.61
CA ASP A 91 8.61 12.10 -17.56
C ASP A 91 7.09 12.24 -17.51
N ALA A 92 6.54 12.12 -16.31
CA ALA A 92 5.14 12.28 -15.99
C ALA A 92 4.99 13.29 -14.85
N SER A 93 3.85 13.97 -14.84
CA SER A 93 3.48 14.84 -13.72
C SER A 93 2.03 14.64 -13.33
N GLN A 94 1.75 14.76 -12.04
CA GLN A 94 0.41 14.57 -11.51
C GLN A 94 0.10 15.59 -10.43
N THR A 95 -1.00 16.32 -10.59
CA THR A 95 -1.49 17.27 -9.59
C THR A 95 -2.54 16.58 -8.70
N ILE A 96 -2.35 16.66 -7.39
CA ILE A 96 -3.20 16.02 -6.38
C ILE A 96 -3.70 17.11 -5.44
N GLN A 97 -5.02 17.29 -5.35
CA GLN A 97 -5.61 18.27 -4.45
C GLN A 97 -5.37 17.88 -2.99
N THR A 98 -5.22 18.87 -2.12
CA THR A 98 -5.08 18.70 -0.68
C THR A 98 -6.26 19.32 0.05
N THR A 99 -6.72 18.65 1.11
CA THR A 99 -7.81 19.15 1.96
C THR A 99 -7.41 19.08 3.42
N MET A 100 -7.94 19.99 4.23
CA MET A 100 -7.66 20.06 5.66
C MET A 100 -8.94 19.83 6.47
N THR A 101 -8.83 19.10 7.57
CA THR A 101 -9.91 18.91 8.53
C THR A 101 -9.43 19.40 9.89
N PRO A 102 -10.14 20.33 10.56
CA PRO A 102 -9.75 20.79 11.90
C PRO A 102 -9.81 19.63 12.90
N CYS A 103 -8.88 19.61 13.84
CA CYS A 103 -8.81 18.59 14.89
C CYS A 103 -9.38 19.13 16.20
N ARG A 104 -10.15 18.30 16.92
CA ARG A 104 -10.86 18.69 18.15
C ARG A 104 -9.95 19.17 19.29
N TYR A 105 -8.69 18.74 19.30
CA TYR A 105 -7.69 19.10 20.30
C TYR A 105 -6.64 20.13 19.78
N GLY A 106 -6.98 20.87 18.71
CA GLY A 106 -6.09 21.83 18.07
C GLY A 106 -5.37 21.28 16.84
N GLY A 107 -4.99 22.20 15.94
CA GLY A 107 -4.37 21.90 14.65
C GLY A 107 -5.36 21.42 13.58
N ALA A 108 -4.81 20.96 12.46
CA ALA A 108 -5.59 20.46 11.33
C ALA A 108 -4.91 19.22 10.75
N ARG A 109 -5.70 18.29 10.22
CA ARG A 109 -5.23 17.10 9.50
C ARG A 109 -5.34 17.31 7.99
N THR A 110 -4.22 17.27 7.28
CA THR A 110 -4.16 17.35 5.82
C THR A 110 -4.32 15.96 5.23
N TRP A 111 -5.07 15.93 4.15
CA TRP A 111 -5.38 14.76 3.35
C TRP A 111 -5.02 15.05 1.91
N PHE A 112 -4.58 14.03 1.20
CA PHE A 112 -4.70 14.01 -0.25
C PHE A 112 -6.16 13.79 -0.63
N GLN A 113 -6.58 14.37 -1.74
CA GLN A 113 -7.80 14.00 -2.44
C GLN A 113 -7.42 13.03 -3.57
N CYS A 114 -8.04 11.85 -3.57
CA CYS A 114 -7.81 10.87 -4.62
C CYS A 114 -8.25 11.44 -5.98
N PRO A 115 -7.41 11.41 -7.03
CA PRO A 115 -7.80 11.92 -8.34
C PRO A 115 -8.84 11.04 -9.07
N VAL A 116 -9.10 9.82 -8.57
CA VAL A 116 -10.03 8.87 -9.21
C VAL A 116 -11.39 8.87 -8.51
N CYS A 117 -11.42 8.77 -7.18
CA CYS A 117 -12.68 8.70 -6.42
C CYS A 117 -13.01 9.97 -5.62
N CYS A 118 -12.17 11.00 -5.70
CA CYS A 118 -12.29 12.26 -4.95
C CYS A 118 -12.33 12.10 -3.41
N GLY A 119 -12.12 10.89 -2.90
CA GLY A 119 -12.09 10.59 -1.47
C GLY A 119 -10.81 11.07 -0.80
N ARG A 120 -10.89 11.33 0.51
CA ARG A 120 -9.74 11.73 1.34
C ARG A 120 -8.86 10.53 1.64
N ALA A 121 -7.55 10.68 1.45
CA ALA A 121 -6.55 9.65 1.74
C ALA A 121 -5.31 10.26 2.39
N THR A 122 -4.67 9.54 3.32
CA THR A 122 -3.36 9.95 3.86
C THR A 122 -2.19 9.41 3.04
N VAL A 123 -2.43 8.33 2.28
CA VAL A 123 -1.42 7.63 1.49
C VAL A 123 -1.95 7.45 0.08
N LEU A 124 -1.12 7.75 -0.92
CA LEU A 124 -1.36 7.40 -2.31
C LEU A 124 -0.31 6.40 -2.78
N PHE A 125 -0.74 5.45 -3.60
CA PHE A 125 0.07 4.37 -4.13
C PHE A 125 0.26 4.54 -5.64
N MET A 126 1.48 4.32 -6.11
CA MET A 126 1.81 4.34 -7.53
C MET A 126 1.51 2.97 -8.14
N ARG A 127 0.61 2.92 -9.12
CA ARG A 127 0.36 1.70 -9.92
C ARG A 127 -0.16 2.12 -11.28
N ALA A 128 0.26 1.41 -12.33
CA ALA A 128 -0.06 1.72 -13.73
C ALA A 128 0.25 3.19 -14.09
N GLY A 129 1.42 3.69 -13.66
CA GLY A 129 1.91 5.02 -14.02
C GLY A 129 1.22 6.21 -13.36
N ARG A 130 0.38 6.00 -12.33
CA ARG A 130 -0.29 7.10 -11.60
C ARG A 130 -0.38 6.85 -10.10
N PHE A 131 -0.46 7.92 -9.32
CA PHE A 131 -0.77 7.88 -7.89
C PHE A 131 -2.29 7.94 -7.65
N ALA A 132 -2.83 7.02 -6.86
CA ALA A 132 -4.22 7.07 -6.40
C ALA A 132 -4.39 6.35 -5.05
N CYS A 133 -5.57 6.47 -4.46
CA CYS A 133 -5.84 5.87 -3.14
C CYS A 133 -5.84 4.33 -3.22
N ARG A 134 -5.71 3.70 -2.04
CA ARG A 134 -5.67 2.23 -1.89
C ARG A 134 -6.81 1.51 -2.63
N GLN A 135 -8.05 1.99 -2.48
CA GLN A 135 -9.22 1.37 -3.10
C GLN A 135 -9.16 1.45 -4.62
N CYS A 136 -8.83 2.62 -5.17
CA CYS A 136 -8.72 2.83 -6.62
C CYS A 136 -7.58 2.03 -7.25
N GLN A 137 -6.48 1.87 -6.52
CA GLN A 137 -5.33 1.08 -6.98
C GLN A 137 -5.43 -0.41 -6.64
N ARG A 138 -6.51 -0.84 -5.97
CA ARG A 138 -6.73 -2.22 -5.51
C ARG A 138 -5.50 -2.80 -4.79
N VAL A 139 -4.85 -1.97 -3.96
CA VAL A 139 -3.67 -2.38 -3.18
C VAL A 139 -4.14 -3.03 -1.88
N SER A 140 -3.78 -4.28 -1.68
CA SER A 140 -4.05 -5.03 -0.48
C SER A 140 -2.96 -4.75 0.57
N TYR A 141 -3.37 -4.66 1.84
CA TYR A 141 -2.37 -4.75 2.92
C TYR A 141 -1.65 -6.09 2.80
N THR A 142 -0.33 -6.12 3.05
CA THR A 142 0.48 -7.35 3.18
C THR A 142 -0.20 -8.38 4.08
N SER A 143 -0.81 -7.94 5.19
CA SER A 143 -1.58 -8.78 6.11
C SER A 143 -2.90 -9.32 5.54
N GLN A 144 -3.44 -8.72 4.47
CA GLN A 144 -4.71 -9.09 3.83
C GLN A 144 -4.53 -9.83 2.49
N SER A 145 -3.38 -9.69 1.81
CA SER A 145 -3.04 -10.44 0.58
C SER A 145 -2.02 -11.55 0.77
N GLY A 146 -1.48 -11.72 1.97
CA GLY A 146 -0.68 -12.91 2.25
C GLY A 146 -1.50 -14.16 1.95
N SER A 147 -0.96 -15.08 1.16
CA SER A 147 -1.47 -16.43 1.02
C SER A 147 -1.62 -17.08 2.41
N ALA A 148 -2.32 -18.20 2.50
CA ALA A 148 -2.38 -18.95 3.77
C ALA A 148 -0.96 -19.25 4.30
N HIS A 149 0.00 -19.45 3.39
CA HIS A 149 1.42 -19.63 3.70
C HIS A 149 2.06 -18.36 4.27
N ASP A 150 1.85 -17.19 3.65
CA ASP A 150 2.44 -15.93 4.15
C ASP A 150 1.91 -15.58 5.54
N ARG A 151 0.61 -15.77 5.78
CA ARG A 151 0.03 -15.55 7.12
C ARG A 151 0.59 -16.51 8.16
N ALA A 152 0.87 -17.76 7.78
CA ALA A 152 1.53 -18.73 8.65
C ALA A 152 3.00 -18.33 8.91
N ASN A 153 3.73 -17.89 7.89
CA ASN A 153 5.12 -17.41 8.01
C ASN A 153 5.23 -16.18 8.92
N PHE A 154 4.32 -15.20 8.79
CA PHE A 154 4.32 -14.04 9.70
C PHE A 154 4.09 -14.44 11.16
N ARG A 155 3.17 -15.39 11.41
CA ARG A 155 2.94 -15.93 12.76
C ARG A 155 4.16 -16.70 13.25
N TYR A 156 4.82 -17.47 12.39
CA TYR A 156 6.05 -18.19 12.68
C TYR A 156 7.13 -17.22 13.17
N HIS A 157 7.43 -16.16 12.41
CA HIS A 157 8.47 -15.20 12.77
C HIS A 157 8.17 -14.44 14.07
N GLN A 158 6.91 -14.12 14.34
CA GLN A 158 6.53 -13.50 15.62
C GLN A 158 6.77 -14.44 16.81
N LEU A 159 6.43 -15.72 16.66
CA LEU A 159 6.62 -16.71 17.72
C LEU A 159 8.10 -17.10 17.87
N ASP A 160 8.83 -17.28 16.77
CA ASP A 160 10.27 -17.55 16.74
C ASP A 160 11.06 -16.49 17.52
N ALA A 161 10.72 -15.21 17.32
CA ALA A 161 11.35 -14.11 18.05
C ALA A 161 11.11 -14.20 19.57
N LEU A 162 9.92 -14.62 20.00
CA LEU A 162 9.59 -14.79 21.41
C LEU A 162 10.27 -16.03 22.02
N ILE A 163 10.35 -17.14 21.28
CA ILE A 163 11.03 -18.36 21.71
C ILE A 163 12.55 -18.12 21.83
N LYS A 164 13.16 -17.45 20.84
CA LYS A 164 14.58 -17.07 20.87
C LYS A 164 14.92 -16.11 22.01
N ALA A 165 14.02 -15.20 22.36
CA ALA A 165 14.18 -14.33 23.52
C ALA A 165 14.17 -15.10 24.86
N GLY A 166 13.69 -16.35 24.86
CA GLY A 166 13.61 -17.20 26.03
C GLY A 166 12.49 -16.80 26.98
N LYS A 167 12.27 -17.63 28.00
CA LYS A 167 11.22 -17.42 29.00
C LYS A 167 11.56 -16.28 29.96
N PRO A 168 10.75 -15.21 30.05
CA PRO A 168 10.93 -14.18 31.06
C PRO A 168 10.76 -14.72 32.49
N LYS A 169 11.55 -14.19 33.45
CA LYS A 169 11.57 -14.65 34.86
C LYS A 169 10.18 -14.69 35.53
N TRP A 170 9.31 -13.72 35.23
CA TRP A 170 7.98 -13.59 35.83
C TRP A 170 6.89 -14.40 35.13
N GLN A 171 7.20 -15.00 33.97
CA GLN A 171 6.25 -15.81 33.24
C GLN A 171 6.14 -17.21 33.86
N ARG A 172 4.93 -17.71 34.06
CA ARG A 172 4.70 -19.08 34.53
C ARG A 172 5.16 -20.10 33.48
N SER A 173 5.75 -21.22 33.89
CA SER A 173 6.25 -22.27 32.96
C SER A 173 5.15 -22.76 32.02
N ALA A 174 3.98 -23.09 32.56
CA ALA A 174 2.83 -23.51 31.76
C ALA A 174 2.37 -22.49 30.69
N THR A 175 2.62 -21.19 30.88
CA THR A 175 2.29 -20.17 29.85
C THR A 175 3.35 -20.16 28.74
N PHE A 176 4.60 -20.44 29.08
CA PHE A 176 5.69 -20.55 28.12
C PHE A 176 5.63 -21.86 27.32
N GLU A 177 5.32 -22.99 27.97
CA GLU A 177 5.07 -24.28 27.30
C GLU A 177 3.94 -24.15 26.25
N ARG A 178 2.84 -23.47 26.59
CA ARG A 178 1.77 -23.17 25.61
C ARG A 178 2.24 -22.32 24.43
N LEU A 179 3.23 -21.45 24.65
CA LEU A 179 3.83 -20.63 23.59
C LEU A 179 4.71 -21.50 22.68
N GLU A 180 5.49 -22.42 23.26
CA GLU A 180 6.28 -23.43 22.54
C GLU A 180 5.36 -24.35 21.72
N ASP A 181 4.31 -24.91 22.31
CA ASP A 181 3.32 -25.72 21.59
C ASP A 181 2.69 -24.96 20.42
N ARG A 182 2.43 -23.65 20.63
CA ARG A 182 1.87 -22.79 19.58
C ARG A 182 2.90 -22.54 18.48
N PHE A 183 4.16 -22.36 18.83
CA PHE A 183 5.25 -22.21 17.89
C PHE A 183 5.40 -23.47 17.03
N GLU A 184 5.45 -24.66 17.64
CA GLU A 184 5.58 -25.93 16.93
C GLU A 184 4.43 -26.15 15.94
N ARG A 185 3.18 -25.92 16.35
CA ARG A 185 2.02 -26.02 15.44
C ARG A 185 2.13 -25.12 14.22
N VAL A 186 2.58 -23.88 14.41
CA VAL A 186 2.73 -22.92 13.30
C VAL A 186 3.93 -23.29 12.43
N ASN A 187 5.03 -23.76 13.02
CA ASN A 187 6.21 -24.24 12.31
C ASN A 187 5.86 -25.43 11.40
N GLU A 188 5.10 -26.40 11.92
CA GLU A 188 4.63 -27.55 11.13
C GLU A 188 3.73 -27.12 9.96
N GLN A 189 2.83 -26.15 10.19
CA GLN A 189 1.97 -25.60 9.15
C GLN A 189 2.78 -24.92 8.02
N VAL A 190 3.83 -24.17 8.39
CA VAL A 190 4.75 -23.53 7.44
C VAL A 190 5.52 -24.58 6.64
N ASN A 191 6.13 -25.56 7.32
CA ASN A 191 6.90 -26.62 6.68
C ASN A 191 6.05 -27.44 5.71
N ARG A 192 4.83 -27.82 6.10
CA ARG A 192 3.90 -28.55 5.23
C ARG A 192 3.55 -27.75 3.97
N SER A 193 3.32 -26.45 4.13
CA SER A 193 3.02 -25.55 3.01
C SER A 193 4.23 -25.41 2.06
N LEU A 194 5.44 -25.28 2.61
CA LEU A 194 6.69 -25.22 1.84
C LEU A 194 6.95 -26.51 1.05
N MET A 195 6.78 -27.68 1.68
CA MET A 195 6.96 -28.97 1.02
C MET A 195 5.98 -29.16 -0.14
N THR A 196 4.74 -28.73 0.03
CA THR A 196 3.73 -28.75 -1.04
C THR A 196 4.12 -27.88 -2.23
N LEU A 197 4.72 -26.71 -1.99
CA LEU A 197 5.20 -25.80 -3.04
C LEU A 197 6.40 -26.39 -3.79
N ILE A 198 7.36 -26.99 -3.07
CA ILE A 198 8.54 -27.64 -3.66
C ILE A 198 8.12 -28.79 -4.59
N GLN A 199 7.18 -29.63 -4.17
CA GLN A 199 6.66 -30.73 -4.99
C GLN A 199 6.01 -30.23 -6.29
N ARG A 200 5.25 -29.13 -6.25
CA ARG A 200 4.65 -28.52 -7.46
C ARG A 200 5.68 -27.98 -8.44
N LEU A 201 6.77 -27.40 -7.92
CA LEU A 201 7.88 -26.90 -8.75
C LEU A 201 8.72 -28.02 -9.36
N GLN A 202 8.77 -29.19 -8.72
CA GLN A 202 9.44 -30.38 -9.26
C GLN A 202 8.60 -31.11 -10.30
N ALA A 203 7.27 -31.16 -10.13
CA ALA A 203 6.35 -31.81 -11.07
C ALA A 203 6.02 -30.99 -12.34
N GLY A 204 6.33 -29.68 -12.34
CA GLY A 204 6.15 -28.79 -13.49
C GLY A 204 7.40 -28.61 -14.37
N ARG A 205 8.37 -29.52 -14.27
CA ARG A 205 9.58 -29.58 -15.11
C ARG A 205 9.58 -30.83 -15.98
#